data_AF-A0A1L9MY72-F1
#
_entry.id   AF-A0A1L9MY72-F1
#
_cell.length_a   1.000
_cell.length_b   1.000
_cell.length_c   1.000
_cell.angle_alpha   90.00
_cell.angle_beta   90.00
_cell.angle_gamma   90.00
#
_symmetry.space_group_name_H-M   'P 1'
#
loop_
_entity.id
_entity.type
_entity.pdbx_description
1 polymer ?
#
loop_
_entity_poly.entity_id
_entity_poly.type
_entity_poly.pdbx_seq_one_letter_code
_entity_poly.pdbx_strand_id
1 'polypeptide(L)'
;MKGLPSLLNSSSTTKNWTQSTPSIDTAENEGQSGSTITPTKPPSADTPPGGSKNPMIWTRRKITWLITLIALSVAIIVVVITVPVVLLVDDAHNDDPSYYNSANRPVRVVHDFPDPGLIQVNSTWYAYATVATPDNPDVPHVPVSTSRNFSSWDWLQGYDVMPAMSSWETNMNQYAPDVIQRKDGRFVLYYSGELKDWLRHHCVGAAVSNSTSPLGPYIPHNSTLACPRDHGGAIDPAPFKDVNGTLYVVYKVDGNSVGHGGDCNNGKKPIVSTPIMLQQLNDDGVTPVGDPVQILTNEKVDGPLVEAPDIIRTDRGIYYLFFSSHCYTSSKYSVKYAWSTSLKGPYTRAERPLFRTGDFGLKSPGGATASIDGSKIVFHAFCGDYRCMFAAAMNITANYTILPAAL
;
A
#
# COMPACT_ATOMS: atom_id res chain seq x y z
N MET A 1 60.35 -27.49 12.59
CA MET A 1 61.06 -26.86 13.73
C MET A 1 60.38 -25.54 14.08
N LYS A 2 59.87 -25.44 15.32
CA LYS A 2 59.76 -24.28 16.23
C LYS A 2 59.24 -22.94 15.65
N GLY A 3 58.19 -22.29 16.18
CA GLY A 3 57.44 -22.52 17.41
C GLY A 3 56.48 -21.34 17.68
N LEU A 4 55.36 -21.67 18.32
CA LEU A 4 54.50 -20.82 19.17
C LEU A 4 55.30 -20.32 20.42
N PRO A 5 54.82 -19.39 21.29
CA PRO A 5 53.54 -19.52 22.03
C PRO A 5 52.79 -18.20 22.42
N SER A 6 51.45 -18.24 22.55
CA SER A 6 50.63 -18.23 23.81
C SER A 6 50.16 -16.84 24.27
N LEU A 7 49.00 -16.61 24.91
CA LEU A 7 47.80 -17.38 25.32
C LEU A 7 46.77 -16.36 25.91
N LEU A 8 45.47 -16.70 25.79
CA LEU A 8 44.37 -16.53 26.76
C LEU A 8 43.98 -15.12 27.27
N ASN A 9 42.70 -14.75 27.14
CA ASN A 9 41.72 -15.08 28.19
C ASN A 9 40.25 -14.96 27.75
N SER A 10 39.45 -15.87 28.29
CA SER A 10 38.01 -16.06 28.13
C SER A 10 37.16 -15.15 29.02
N SER A 11 35.93 -14.83 28.62
CA SER A 11 34.74 -15.17 29.44
C SER A 11 33.43 -14.88 28.69
N SER A 12 32.64 -15.94 28.56
CA SER A 12 31.23 -15.95 28.19
C SER A 12 30.37 -15.73 29.43
N THR A 13 29.37 -14.85 29.37
CA THR A 13 28.27 -14.86 30.36
C THR A 13 26.91 -14.78 29.66
N THR A 14 26.25 -15.94 29.64
CA THR A 14 24.83 -16.16 29.39
C THR A 14 23.98 -15.54 30.50
N LYS A 15 22.97 -14.74 30.15
CA LYS A 15 21.91 -14.31 31.07
C LYS A 15 20.68 -15.21 30.92
N ASN A 16 20.47 -16.07 31.91
CA ASN A 16 19.19 -16.74 32.15
C ASN A 16 18.37 -15.89 33.13
N TRP A 17 17.12 -15.59 32.77
CA TRP A 17 16.12 -15.05 33.67
C TRP A 17 15.25 -16.19 34.20
N THR A 18 15.34 -16.45 35.50
CA THR A 18 14.43 -17.33 36.24
C THR A 18 13.42 -16.50 37.03
N GLN A 19 12.15 -16.93 36.93
CA GLN A 19 11.04 -16.51 37.77
C GLN A 19 11.29 -16.80 39.26
N SER A 20 10.82 -15.92 40.12
CA SER A 20 10.49 -16.25 41.51
C SER A 20 9.50 -15.24 42.08
N THR A 21 8.24 -15.67 42.23
CA THR A 21 7.32 -15.18 43.26
C THR A 21 7.68 -15.80 44.61
N PRO A 22 7.47 -15.06 45.71
CA PRO A 22 6.99 -15.71 46.93
C PRO A 22 5.76 -15.00 47.53
N SER A 23 4.76 -15.82 47.80
CA SER A 23 3.68 -15.69 48.77
C SER A 23 4.19 -15.70 50.21
N ILE A 24 3.65 -14.85 51.09
CA ILE A 24 3.54 -15.12 52.53
C ILE A 24 2.19 -14.59 53.05
N ASP A 25 1.57 -15.48 53.81
CA ASP A 25 0.30 -15.45 54.50
C ASP A 25 0.26 -14.59 55.78
N THR A 26 -0.98 -14.20 56.10
CA THR A 26 -1.62 -14.14 57.43
C THR A 26 -1.21 -13.12 58.51
N ALA A 27 -2.26 -12.38 58.91
CA ALA A 27 -2.83 -12.28 60.25
C ALA A 27 -2.65 -10.98 61.06
N GLU A 28 -3.80 -10.56 61.59
CA GLU A 28 -4.05 -9.75 62.80
C GLU A 28 -3.68 -8.26 62.77
N ASN A 29 -4.67 -7.36 62.90
CA ASN A 29 -5.09 -6.96 64.23
C ASN A 29 -6.40 -6.14 64.27
N GLU A 30 -6.96 -6.16 65.47
CA GLU A 30 -8.28 -5.79 65.94
C GLU A 30 -8.70 -4.32 65.78
N GLY A 31 -10.01 -4.13 65.55
CA GLY A 31 -10.73 -2.94 65.98
C GLY A 31 -11.46 -3.23 67.29
N GLN A 32 -11.25 -2.40 68.30
CA GLN A 32 -12.09 -2.32 69.50
C GLN A 32 -12.49 -0.87 69.74
N SER A 33 -13.81 -0.61 69.69
CA SER A 33 -14.44 0.46 70.47
C SER A 33 -15.77 -0.10 70.95
N GLY A 34 -15.90 -0.22 72.27
CA GLY A 34 -17.01 -0.88 72.94
C GLY A 34 -18.23 0.01 73.11
N SER A 35 -19.36 -0.63 73.37
CA SER A 35 -20.24 -0.24 74.47
C SER A 35 -21.27 -1.35 74.69
N THR A 36 -21.31 -1.85 75.92
CA THR A 36 -22.20 -2.90 76.42
C THR A 36 -23.45 -2.25 77.00
N ILE A 37 -24.64 -2.67 76.57
CA ILE A 37 -25.89 -2.51 77.35
C ILE A 37 -26.67 -3.83 77.29
N THR A 38 -26.92 -4.40 78.47
CA THR A 38 -27.66 -5.65 78.75
C THR A 38 -29.17 -5.37 78.98
N PRO A 39 -30.05 -6.36 79.21
CA PRO A 39 -31.17 -6.65 78.30
C PRO A 39 -32.55 -6.38 78.92
N THR A 40 -33.57 -6.23 78.08
CA THR A 40 -34.97 -6.29 78.50
C THR A 40 -35.81 -7.10 77.50
N LYS A 41 -36.41 -8.19 77.99
CA LYS A 41 -37.54 -8.96 77.44
C LYS A 41 -38.82 -8.39 78.09
N PRO A 42 -40.04 -8.30 77.49
CA PRO A 42 -40.81 -9.29 76.69
C PRO A 42 -41.66 -8.59 75.57
N PRO A 43 -42.76 -9.14 74.96
CA PRO A 43 -43.39 -10.46 75.03
C PRO A 43 -43.59 -11.16 73.66
N SER A 44 -43.97 -12.43 73.76
CA SER A 44 -44.45 -13.29 72.68
C SER A 44 -45.66 -12.68 71.97
N ALA A 45 -45.69 -12.77 70.63
CA ALA A 45 -46.87 -12.47 69.81
C ALA A 45 -47.26 -13.72 69.01
N ASP A 46 -48.58 -13.90 68.94
CA ASP A 46 -49.31 -15.09 68.55
C ASP A 46 -49.08 -15.58 67.12
N THR A 47 -49.19 -16.89 66.97
CA THR A 47 -49.25 -17.59 65.69
C THR A 47 -50.68 -17.44 65.10
N PRO A 48 -50.86 -16.91 63.87
CA PRO A 48 -52.14 -17.01 63.18
C PRO A 48 -52.32 -18.40 62.54
N PRO A 49 -53.56 -18.88 62.40
CA PRO A 49 -53.83 -20.27 62.03
C PRO A 49 -53.53 -20.58 60.57
N GLY A 50 -53.22 -21.85 60.33
CA GLY A 50 -52.79 -22.45 59.08
C GLY A 50 -53.58 -22.02 57.85
N GLY A 51 -52.87 -21.34 56.95
CA GLY A 51 -53.14 -21.38 55.52
C GLY A 51 -52.33 -22.52 54.91
N SER A 52 -53.01 -23.57 54.45
CA SER A 52 -52.45 -24.66 53.65
C SER A 52 -51.65 -24.11 52.45
N LYS A 53 -50.34 -23.98 52.60
CA LYS A 53 -49.42 -23.87 51.46
C LYS A 53 -49.13 -25.28 50.97
N ASN A 54 -49.88 -25.74 49.97
CA ASN A 54 -49.47 -26.91 49.20
C ASN A 54 -48.05 -26.64 48.68
N PRO A 55 -47.04 -27.45 49.03
CA PRO A 55 -45.74 -27.35 48.39
C PRO A 55 -45.97 -27.65 46.92
N MET A 56 -45.74 -26.67 46.06
CA MET A 56 -45.84 -26.86 44.62
C MET A 56 -44.70 -27.79 44.21
N ILE A 57 -44.93 -29.10 44.27
CA ILE A 57 -43.97 -30.11 43.83
C ILE A 57 -43.90 -29.99 42.31
N TRP A 58 -42.93 -29.23 41.83
CA TRP A 58 -42.64 -29.11 40.41
C TRP A 58 -42.14 -30.46 39.91
N THR A 59 -43.00 -31.20 39.22
CA THR A 59 -42.59 -32.39 38.48
C THR A 59 -41.40 -32.05 37.58
N ARG A 60 -40.41 -32.94 37.43
CA ARG A 60 -39.24 -32.75 36.53
C ARG A 60 -39.64 -32.23 35.14
N ARG A 61 -40.84 -32.62 34.68
CA ARG A 61 -41.45 -32.18 33.42
C ARG A 61 -41.78 -30.68 33.41
N LYS A 62 -42.32 -30.12 34.50
CA LYS A 62 -42.56 -28.67 34.61
C LYS A 62 -41.25 -27.89 34.66
N ILE A 63 -40.24 -28.38 35.38
CA ILE A 63 -38.92 -27.73 35.49
C ILE A 63 -38.25 -27.66 34.12
N THR A 64 -38.25 -28.77 33.38
CA THR A 64 -37.73 -28.81 32.00
C THR A 64 -38.47 -27.84 31.08
N TRP A 65 -39.80 -27.78 31.16
CA TRP A 65 -40.61 -26.82 30.40
C TRP A 65 -40.26 -25.35 30.69
N LEU A 66 -40.04 -24.99 31.97
CA LEU A 66 -39.66 -23.63 32.34
C LEU A 66 -38.24 -23.28 31.88
N ILE A 67 -37.29 -24.21 31.99
CA ILE A 67 -35.92 -24.02 31.49
C ILE A 67 -35.94 -23.82 29.98
N THR A 68 -36.71 -24.62 29.23
CA THR A 68 -36.84 -24.44 27.77
C THR A 68 -37.49 -23.11 27.42
N LEU A 69 -38.47 -22.63 28.17
CA LEU A 69 -39.10 -21.32 27.95
C LEU A 69 -38.14 -20.17 28.22
N ILE A 70 -37.33 -20.25 29.27
CA ILE A 70 -36.29 -19.27 29.60
C ILE A 70 -35.19 -19.28 28.53
N ALA A 71 -34.76 -20.46 28.08
CA ALA A 71 -33.77 -20.58 27.02
C ALA A 71 -34.28 -20.00 25.69
N LEU A 72 -35.55 -20.23 25.34
CA LEU A 72 -36.18 -19.65 24.15
C LEU A 72 -36.31 -18.13 24.26
N SER A 73 -36.72 -17.61 25.42
CA SER A 73 -36.87 -16.16 25.60
C SER A 73 -35.51 -15.46 25.56
N VAL A 74 -34.46 -16.03 26.15
CA VAL A 74 -33.09 -15.52 26.03
C VAL A 74 -32.61 -15.60 24.58
N ALA A 75 -32.85 -16.71 23.87
CA ALA A 75 -32.47 -16.83 22.45
C ALA A 75 -33.19 -15.78 21.58
N ILE A 76 -34.48 -15.54 21.83
CA ILE A 76 -35.24 -14.49 21.14
C ILE A 76 -34.69 -13.11 21.46
N ILE A 77 -34.38 -12.80 22.73
CA ILE A 77 -33.78 -11.52 23.12
C ILE A 77 -32.42 -11.34 22.44
N VAL A 78 -31.58 -12.38 22.43
CA VAL A 78 -30.30 -12.35 21.72
C VAL A 78 -30.51 -12.10 20.24
N VAL A 79 -31.45 -12.77 19.56
CA VAL A 79 -31.74 -12.52 18.14
C VAL A 79 -32.30 -11.11 17.91
N VAL A 80 -33.23 -10.64 18.75
CA VAL A 80 -33.86 -9.31 18.64
C VAL A 80 -32.88 -8.17 18.95
N ILE A 81 -31.81 -8.42 19.70
CA ILE A 81 -30.75 -7.43 19.93
C ILE A 81 -29.64 -7.56 18.88
N THR A 82 -29.17 -8.79 18.63
CA THR A 82 -28.04 -9.04 17.72
C THR A 82 -28.41 -8.83 16.26
N VAL A 83 -29.62 -9.17 15.81
CA VAL A 83 -30.02 -8.98 14.41
C VAL A 83 -30.11 -7.50 14.05
N PRO A 84 -30.78 -6.61 14.81
CA PRO A 84 -30.74 -5.18 14.53
C PRO A 84 -29.35 -4.58 14.70
N VAL A 85 -28.53 -5.01 15.66
CA VAL A 85 -27.14 -4.54 15.77
C VAL A 85 -26.31 -5.00 14.57
N VAL A 86 -26.48 -6.23 14.08
CA VAL A 86 -25.80 -6.76 12.89
C VAL A 86 -26.34 -6.11 11.60
N LEU A 87 -27.63 -5.77 11.53
CA LEU A 87 -28.25 -5.06 10.41
C LEU A 87 -27.98 -3.54 10.44
N LEU A 88 -27.70 -2.95 11.61
CA LEU A 88 -27.19 -1.58 11.77
C LEU A 88 -25.67 -1.51 11.55
N VAL A 89 -24.98 -2.64 11.69
CA VAL A 89 -23.59 -2.87 11.27
C VAL A 89 -23.55 -3.45 9.84
N ASP A 90 -24.63 -3.29 9.08
CA ASP A 90 -24.54 -3.24 7.61
C ASP A 90 -23.95 -1.87 7.26
N ASP A 91 -22.66 -1.73 7.59
CA ASP A 91 -21.78 -0.63 7.22
C ASP A 91 -21.61 -0.74 5.70
N ALA A 92 -22.65 -0.34 4.97
CA ALA A 92 -22.46 0.29 3.69
C ALA A 92 -21.57 1.49 4.01
N HIS A 93 -20.26 1.29 3.97
CA HIS A 93 -19.26 2.33 3.96
C HIS A 93 -19.73 3.31 2.90
N ASN A 94 -20.41 4.37 3.34
CA ASN A 94 -20.83 5.45 2.48
C ASN A 94 -19.52 6.15 2.13
N ASP A 95 -18.87 5.66 1.07
CA ASP A 95 -17.73 6.32 0.46
C ASP A 95 -18.05 7.80 0.35
N ASP A 96 -17.01 8.64 0.46
CA ASP A 96 -17.18 10.08 0.37
C ASP A 96 -18.01 10.47 -0.87
N PRO A 97 -18.97 11.42 -0.78
CA PRO A 97 -19.83 11.81 -1.90
C PRO A 97 -19.07 12.16 -3.20
N SER A 98 -17.79 12.54 -3.09
CA SER A 98 -16.90 12.75 -4.24
C SER A 98 -16.79 11.55 -5.18
N TYR A 99 -16.92 10.31 -4.69
CA TYR A 99 -16.89 9.08 -5.51
C TYR A 99 -18.17 8.86 -6.34
N TYR A 100 -19.24 9.56 -6.01
CA TYR A 100 -20.53 9.48 -6.71
C TYR A 100 -20.82 10.72 -7.56
N ASN A 101 -19.97 11.74 -7.49
CA ASN A 101 -20.09 12.94 -8.29
C ASN A 101 -19.54 12.69 -9.71
N SER A 102 -20.43 12.71 -10.71
CA SER A 102 -20.04 12.53 -12.12
C SER A 102 -19.00 13.53 -12.64
N ALA A 103 -18.90 14.73 -12.05
CA ALA A 103 -17.89 15.72 -12.41
C ALA A 103 -16.47 15.29 -12.00
N ASN A 104 -16.34 14.42 -11.00
CA ASN A 104 -15.06 13.91 -10.49
C ASN A 104 -14.57 12.66 -11.22
N ARG A 105 -15.32 12.21 -12.25
CA ARG A 105 -15.03 10.98 -12.98
C ARG A 105 -13.68 11.08 -13.71
N PRO A 106 -12.78 10.11 -13.53
CA PRO A 106 -11.58 9.98 -14.38
C PRO A 106 -11.96 9.86 -15.87
N VAL A 107 -11.26 10.61 -16.72
CA VAL A 107 -11.48 10.63 -18.16
C VAL A 107 -10.50 9.68 -18.82
N ARG A 108 -10.99 8.75 -19.64
CA ARG A 108 -10.13 7.92 -20.49
C ARG A 108 -9.55 8.79 -21.60
N VAL A 109 -8.22 8.92 -21.65
CA VAL A 109 -7.55 9.91 -22.51
C VAL A 109 -6.69 9.30 -23.62
N VAL A 110 -6.02 8.18 -23.38
CA VAL A 110 -5.17 7.52 -24.40
C VAL A 110 -5.42 6.01 -24.38
N HIS A 111 -5.56 5.42 -25.57
CA HIS A 111 -5.79 3.99 -25.75
C HIS A 111 -4.49 3.20 -25.63
N ASP A 112 -4.53 2.07 -24.93
CA ASP A 112 -3.40 1.15 -24.74
C ASP A 112 -2.09 1.87 -24.34
N PHE A 113 -2.15 2.56 -23.21
CA PHE A 113 -1.09 3.39 -22.66
C PHE A 113 -0.87 3.04 -21.18
N PRO A 114 -0.31 1.84 -20.92
CA PRO A 114 -0.13 1.35 -19.56
C PRO A 114 1.01 2.03 -18.82
N ASP A 115 0.83 2.14 -17.51
CA ASP A 115 1.87 2.61 -16.55
C ASP A 115 2.38 4.02 -16.87
N PRO A 116 1.47 5.02 -16.94
CA PRO A 116 1.83 6.36 -17.37
C PRO A 116 2.68 7.12 -16.33
N GLY A 117 3.96 7.34 -16.62
CA GLY A 117 4.78 8.35 -15.95
C GLY A 117 4.44 9.76 -16.43
N LEU A 118 4.67 10.81 -15.62
CA LEU A 118 4.11 12.14 -15.85
C LEU A 118 5.08 13.27 -15.49
N ILE A 119 5.22 14.25 -16.38
CA ILE A 119 5.91 15.51 -16.08
C ILE A 119 5.20 16.71 -16.73
N GLN A 120 5.28 17.87 -16.08
CA GLN A 120 4.87 19.14 -16.66
C GLN A 120 6.09 20.02 -16.93
N VAL A 121 6.21 20.52 -18.17
CA VAL A 121 7.27 21.44 -18.59
C VAL A 121 6.63 22.57 -19.39
N ASN A 122 6.86 23.82 -18.99
CA ASN A 122 6.35 25.01 -19.67
C ASN A 122 4.83 24.92 -19.97
N SER A 123 4.04 24.57 -18.95
CA SER A 123 2.57 24.39 -19.04
C SER A 123 2.10 23.30 -20.00
N THR A 124 2.99 22.44 -20.48
CA THR A 124 2.66 21.25 -21.27
C THR A 124 2.94 20.01 -20.43
N TRP A 125 1.96 19.11 -20.38
CA TRP A 125 2.07 17.79 -19.78
C TRP A 125 2.62 16.80 -20.79
N TYR A 126 3.48 15.91 -20.31
CA TYR A 126 4.04 14.79 -21.05
C TYR A 126 3.80 13.53 -20.23
N ALA A 127 3.23 12.52 -20.86
CA ALA A 127 3.03 11.21 -20.29
C ALA A 127 3.83 10.18 -21.09
N TYR A 128 4.50 9.26 -20.41
CA TYR A 128 5.32 8.19 -20.98
C TYR A 128 4.74 6.86 -20.52
N ALA A 129 4.73 5.83 -21.36
CA ALA A 129 4.11 4.55 -20.99
C ALA A 129 5.00 3.35 -21.26
N THR A 130 4.64 2.24 -20.62
CA THR A 130 5.04 0.89 -21.02
C THR A 130 4.73 0.65 -22.50
N VAL A 131 5.61 -0.07 -23.18
CA VAL A 131 5.35 -0.57 -24.54
C VAL A 131 4.04 -1.36 -24.60
N ALA A 132 3.11 -0.90 -25.44
CA ALA A 132 1.74 -1.42 -25.52
C ALA A 132 1.66 -2.83 -26.14
N THR A 133 2.63 -3.18 -26.98
CA THR A 133 2.77 -4.53 -27.58
C THR A 133 4.04 -5.19 -27.05
N PRO A 134 3.98 -5.90 -25.90
CA PRO A 134 5.08 -6.67 -25.38
C PRO A 134 5.62 -7.67 -26.41
N ASP A 135 6.89 -8.05 -26.27
CA ASP A 135 7.58 -9.00 -27.16
C ASP A 135 7.63 -8.56 -28.66
N ASN A 136 7.42 -7.28 -28.96
CA ASN A 136 7.59 -6.71 -30.30
C ASN A 136 8.74 -5.68 -30.32
N PRO A 137 9.82 -5.89 -31.08
CA PRO A 137 10.95 -4.96 -31.16
C PRO A 137 10.74 -3.80 -32.14
N ASP A 138 9.69 -3.82 -32.97
CA ASP A 138 9.44 -2.83 -34.03
C ASP A 138 8.50 -1.68 -33.58
N VAL A 139 8.31 -1.52 -32.27
CA VAL A 139 7.49 -0.46 -31.66
C VAL A 139 8.35 0.44 -30.78
N PRO A 140 7.90 1.68 -30.52
CA PRO A 140 8.61 2.56 -29.59
C PRO A 140 8.86 1.88 -28.25
N HIS A 141 10.11 1.90 -27.77
CA HIS A 141 10.46 1.37 -26.46
C HIS A 141 9.76 2.17 -25.36
N VAL A 142 9.70 3.51 -25.52
CA VAL A 142 8.93 4.39 -24.64
C VAL A 142 8.05 5.35 -25.47
N PRO A 143 6.76 5.04 -25.67
CA PRO A 143 5.81 5.96 -26.29
C PRO A 143 5.54 7.18 -25.40
N VAL A 144 5.13 8.28 -26.03
CA VAL A 144 4.83 9.55 -25.35
C VAL A 144 3.54 10.19 -25.85
N SER A 145 2.78 10.78 -24.94
CA SER A 145 1.62 11.62 -25.25
C SER A 145 1.74 12.99 -24.56
N THR A 146 1.14 14.02 -25.13
CA THR A 146 1.23 15.39 -24.60
C THR A 146 -0.13 16.04 -24.42
N SER A 147 -0.24 16.97 -23.48
CA SER A 147 -1.47 17.73 -23.26
C SER A 147 -1.19 19.14 -22.75
N ARG A 148 -2.00 20.13 -23.18
CA ARG A 148 -1.97 21.49 -22.61
C ARG A 148 -3.02 21.73 -21.52
N ASN A 149 -4.03 20.86 -21.42
CA ASN A 149 -5.19 21.05 -20.55
C ASN A 149 -5.49 19.83 -19.66
N PHE A 150 -4.65 18.80 -19.72
CA PHE A 150 -4.74 17.53 -18.97
C PHE A 150 -5.94 16.64 -19.29
N SER A 151 -6.91 17.12 -20.07
CA SER A 151 -8.15 16.40 -20.43
C SER A 151 -8.16 15.90 -21.87
N SER A 152 -7.40 16.54 -22.76
CA SER A 152 -7.20 16.13 -24.16
C SER A 152 -5.72 15.87 -24.40
N TRP A 153 -5.40 14.68 -24.89
CA TRP A 153 -4.03 14.20 -25.03
C TRP A 153 -3.74 13.82 -26.49
N ASP A 154 -2.63 14.33 -27.00
CA ASP A 154 -2.13 14.05 -28.35
C ASP A 154 -1.06 12.96 -28.24
N TRP A 155 -1.36 11.75 -28.72
CA TRP A 155 -0.39 10.66 -28.77
C TRP A 155 0.56 10.82 -29.96
N LEU A 156 1.87 10.89 -29.69
CA LEU A 156 2.89 10.96 -30.73
C LEU A 156 3.17 9.55 -31.28
N GLN A 157 2.28 9.08 -32.15
CA GLN A 157 2.36 7.72 -32.71
C GLN A 157 3.70 7.46 -33.43
N GLY A 158 4.30 6.31 -33.14
CA GLY A 158 5.59 5.89 -33.70
C GLY A 158 6.80 6.70 -33.20
N TYR A 159 6.59 7.71 -32.36
CA TYR A 159 7.68 8.45 -31.73
C TYR A 159 8.18 7.69 -30.51
N ASP A 160 9.48 7.45 -30.47
CA ASP A 160 10.17 6.83 -29.35
C ASP A 160 11.09 7.85 -28.70
N VAL A 161 10.85 8.12 -27.41
CA VAL A 161 11.72 9.03 -26.66
C VAL A 161 13.04 8.36 -26.32
N MET A 162 13.12 7.03 -26.29
CA MET A 162 14.31 6.24 -25.96
C MET A 162 14.65 5.25 -27.08
N PRO A 163 15.06 5.73 -28.28
CA PRO A 163 15.32 4.87 -29.43
C PRO A 163 16.63 4.08 -29.33
N ALA A 164 17.53 4.45 -28.41
CA ALA A 164 18.78 3.76 -28.15
C ALA A 164 18.59 2.76 -27.00
N MET A 165 19.27 1.62 -27.07
CA MET A 165 19.20 0.56 -26.07
C MET A 165 20.52 0.34 -25.35
N SER A 166 20.41 -0.03 -24.07
CA SER A 166 21.59 -0.40 -23.30
C SER A 166 22.14 -1.77 -23.72
N SER A 167 23.42 -2.02 -23.40
CA SER A 167 24.04 -3.32 -23.69
C SER A 167 23.43 -4.47 -22.88
N TRP A 168 22.90 -4.20 -21.69
CA TRP A 168 22.41 -5.22 -20.74
C TRP A 168 20.96 -5.66 -20.97
N GLU A 169 20.16 -4.87 -21.69
CA GLU A 169 18.70 -5.08 -21.82
C GLU A 169 18.28 -5.58 -23.20
N THR A 170 17.21 -6.37 -23.28
CA THR A 170 16.58 -6.71 -24.56
C THR A 170 16.01 -5.44 -25.22
N ASN A 171 15.85 -5.47 -26.54
CA ASN A 171 15.28 -4.35 -27.30
C ASN A 171 13.74 -4.36 -27.29
N MET A 172 13.15 -4.90 -26.23
CA MET A 172 11.71 -5.00 -26.04
C MET A 172 11.43 -5.05 -24.53
N ASN A 173 10.15 -4.98 -24.15
CA ASN A 173 9.74 -5.13 -22.75
C ASN A 173 10.28 -4.02 -21.81
N GLN A 174 10.36 -2.78 -22.30
CA GLN A 174 10.57 -1.60 -21.46
C GLN A 174 9.26 -1.21 -20.76
N TYR A 175 9.28 -1.23 -19.42
CA TYR A 175 8.08 -1.04 -18.59
C TYR A 175 8.19 0.17 -17.66
N ALA A 176 7.02 0.76 -17.39
CA ALA A 176 6.74 1.79 -16.39
C ALA A 176 7.78 2.93 -16.37
N PRO A 177 7.95 3.65 -17.49
CA PRO A 177 8.90 4.74 -17.55
C PRO A 177 8.38 5.99 -16.84
N ASP A 178 9.25 6.68 -16.10
CA ASP A 178 8.94 7.96 -15.48
C ASP A 178 10.13 8.93 -15.52
N VAL A 179 9.86 10.23 -15.47
CA VAL A 179 10.79 11.27 -15.91
C VAL A 179 10.91 12.40 -14.90
N ILE A 180 12.14 12.88 -14.71
CA ILE A 180 12.43 14.08 -13.92
C ILE A 180 13.33 15.05 -14.68
N GLN A 181 13.11 16.35 -14.46
CA GLN A 181 14.02 17.40 -14.91
C GLN A 181 15.11 17.70 -13.87
N ARG A 182 16.36 17.67 -14.31
CA ARG A 182 17.55 18.06 -13.55
C ARG A 182 17.69 19.58 -13.47
N LYS A 183 18.55 20.04 -12.55
CA LYS A 183 18.88 21.46 -12.37
C LYS A 183 19.47 22.14 -13.62
N ASP A 184 20.15 21.39 -14.48
CA ASP A 184 20.73 21.87 -15.73
C ASP A 184 19.74 21.88 -16.91
N GLY A 185 18.46 21.58 -16.65
CA GLY A 185 17.39 21.57 -17.64
C GLY A 185 17.28 20.29 -18.48
N ARG A 186 18.24 19.36 -18.36
CA ARG A 186 18.15 18.03 -18.97
C ARG A 186 17.22 17.12 -18.17
N PHE A 187 16.84 16.01 -18.76
CA PHE A 187 15.90 15.06 -18.19
C PHE A 187 16.57 13.71 -17.94
N VAL A 188 16.11 13.01 -16.90
CA VAL A 188 16.41 11.61 -16.67
C VAL A 188 15.11 10.84 -16.76
N LEU A 189 15.11 9.80 -17.59
CA LEU A 189 14.03 8.83 -17.72
C LEU A 189 14.49 7.54 -17.03
N TYR A 190 13.71 7.07 -16.08
CA TYR A 190 13.91 5.78 -15.43
C TYR A 190 12.91 4.80 -16.01
N TYR A 191 13.29 3.55 -16.14
CA TYR A 191 12.46 2.51 -16.74
C TYR A 191 12.88 1.14 -16.21
N SER A 192 12.03 0.14 -16.41
CA SER A 192 12.37 -1.27 -16.17
C SER A 192 12.76 -1.91 -17.49
N GLY A 193 13.97 -2.47 -17.59
CA GLY A 193 14.44 -3.17 -18.78
C GLY A 193 14.57 -4.68 -18.53
N GLU A 194 14.16 -5.51 -19.49
CA GLU A 194 14.33 -6.96 -19.43
C GLU A 194 15.80 -7.33 -19.65
N LEU A 195 16.37 -8.16 -18.78
CA LEU A 195 17.77 -8.57 -18.86
C LEU A 195 18.02 -9.55 -20.02
N LYS A 196 19.08 -9.33 -20.82
CA LYS A 196 19.49 -10.30 -21.88
C LYS A 196 19.98 -11.64 -21.32
N ASP A 197 20.65 -11.61 -20.18
CA ASP A 197 21.24 -12.78 -19.55
C ASP A 197 20.27 -13.49 -18.57
N TRP A 198 19.08 -12.92 -18.36
CA TRP A 198 18.05 -13.45 -17.47
C TRP A 198 16.65 -13.02 -17.93
N LEU A 199 16.24 -13.60 -19.05
CA LEU A 199 14.96 -13.28 -19.71
C LEU A 199 13.77 -13.40 -18.73
N ARG A 200 12.76 -12.55 -18.95
CA ARG A 200 11.57 -12.38 -18.08
C ARG A 200 11.85 -11.78 -16.70
N HIS A 201 13.09 -11.40 -16.39
CA HIS A 201 13.44 -10.61 -15.21
C HIS A 201 13.90 -9.22 -15.62
N HIS A 202 13.56 -8.25 -14.79
CA HIS A 202 13.80 -6.84 -15.10
C HIS A 202 14.66 -6.19 -14.04
N CYS A 203 15.39 -5.17 -14.47
CA CYS A 203 16.13 -4.27 -13.58
C CYS A 203 15.87 -2.83 -13.96
N VAL A 204 16.04 -1.92 -12.99
CA VAL A 204 15.83 -0.49 -13.22
C VAL A 204 17.00 0.07 -14.00
N GLY A 205 16.71 0.70 -15.13
CA GLY A 205 17.63 1.50 -15.94
C GLY A 205 17.42 3.00 -15.74
N ALA A 206 18.39 3.78 -16.19
CA ALA A 206 18.28 5.24 -16.29
C ALA A 206 18.86 5.71 -17.63
N ALA A 207 18.16 6.63 -18.28
CA ALA A 207 18.52 7.23 -19.55
C ALA A 207 18.49 8.76 -19.44
N VAL A 208 19.51 9.43 -20.00
CA VAL A 208 19.65 10.89 -19.89
C VAL A 208 19.36 11.52 -21.24
N SER A 209 18.57 12.60 -21.25
CA SER A 209 18.33 13.35 -22.48
C SER A 209 19.59 14.07 -22.94
N ASN A 210 19.84 14.06 -24.25
CA ASN A 210 20.94 14.84 -24.84
C ASN A 210 20.61 16.35 -24.96
N SER A 211 19.37 16.74 -24.66
CA SER A 211 18.82 18.08 -24.85
C SER A 211 18.00 18.51 -23.62
N THR A 212 17.50 19.75 -23.65
CA THR A 212 16.52 20.27 -22.69
C THR A 212 15.07 20.03 -23.14
N SER A 213 14.85 19.09 -24.07
CA SER A 213 13.52 18.65 -24.49
C SER A 213 13.07 17.45 -23.64
N PRO A 214 11.84 17.45 -23.09
CA PRO A 214 11.26 16.26 -22.45
C PRO A 214 10.95 15.15 -23.46
N LEU A 215 11.00 15.42 -24.77
CA LEU A 215 10.84 14.39 -25.81
C LEU A 215 12.14 13.62 -26.10
N GLY A 216 13.23 13.89 -25.36
CA GLY A 216 14.51 13.24 -25.56
C GLY A 216 15.26 13.75 -26.81
N PRO A 217 15.97 12.86 -27.55
CA PRO A 217 16.11 11.43 -27.27
C PRO A 217 16.86 11.19 -25.96
N TYR A 218 16.44 10.16 -25.24
CA TYR A 218 17.05 9.64 -24.02
C TYR A 218 18.06 8.56 -24.39
N ILE A 219 19.26 8.64 -23.80
CA ILE A 219 20.35 7.69 -24.02
C ILE A 219 20.53 6.87 -22.74
N PRO A 220 20.28 5.55 -22.75
CA PRO A 220 20.39 4.71 -21.56
C PRO A 220 21.84 4.50 -21.13
N HIS A 221 22.05 4.37 -19.82
CA HIS A 221 23.33 3.96 -19.25
C HIS A 221 23.60 2.47 -19.50
N ASN A 222 24.87 2.12 -19.69
CA ASN A 222 25.33 0.73 -19.89
C ASN A 222 25.30 -0.15 -18.61
N SER A 223 24.79 0.38 -17.50
CA SER A 223 24.63 -0.32 -16.23
C SER A 223 23.23 -0.10 -15.66
N THR A 224 22.72 -1.08 -14.93
CA THR A 224 21.46 -0.97 -14.17
C THR A 224 21.64 -0.04 -12.96
N LEU A 225 20.61 0.73 -12.63
CA LEU A 225 20.53 1.54 -11.42
C LEU A 225 20.19 0.70 -10.18
N ALA A 226 19.27 -0.26 -10.32
CA ALA A 226 18.91 -1.21 -9.25
C ALA A 226 18.60 -2.59 -9.85
N CYS A 227 19.24 -3.62 -9.31
CA CYS A 227 19.12 -5.00 -9.83
C CYS A 227 19.36 -6.06 -8.73
N PRO A 228 18.48 -6.17 -7.71
CA PRO A 228 18.63 -7.16 -6.64
C PRO A 228 18.26 -8.56 -7.15
N ARG A 229 19.18 -9.21 -7.88
CA ARG A 229 18.92 -10.48 -8.58
C ARG A 229 18.50 -11.61 -7.65
N ASP A 230 19.08 -11.69 -6.46
CA ASP A 230 18.70 -12.69 -5.44
C ASP A 230 17.26 -12.53 -4.93
N HIS A 231 16.61 -11.41 -5.26
CA HIS A 231 15.23 -11.08 -4.92
C HIS A 231 14.34 -10.85 -6.16
N GLY A 232 14.75 -11.32 -7.34
CA GLY A 232 13.93 -11.26 -8.56
C GLY A 232 14.14 -10.03 -9.45
N GLY A 233 15.02 -9.11 -9.07
CA GLY A 233 15.24 -7.87 -9.83
C GLY A 233 14.39 -6.70 -9.32
N ALA A 234 14.20 -5.68 -10.15
CA ALA A 234 13.50 -4.46 -9.75
C ALA A 234 12.76 -3.83 -10.94
N ILE A 235 11.58 -3.27 -10.65
CA ILE A 235 10.69 -2.63 -11.63
C ILE A 235 10.03 -1.37 -11.06
N ASP A 236 9.29 -0.70 -11.93
CA ASP A 236 8.43 0.46 -11.66
C ASP A 236 9.17 1.62 -10.97
N PRO A 237 10.23 2.18 -11.58
CA PRO A 237 10.92 3.31 -11.01
C PRO A 237 10.12 4.61 -11.18
N ALA A 238 9.99 5.39 -10.12
CA ALA A 238 9.50 6.77 -10.18
C ALA A 238 10.50 7.73 -9.51
N PRO A 239 10.82 8.87 -10.15
CA PRO A 239 11.74 9.83 -9.57
C PRO A 239 11.07 10.75 -8.57
N PHE A 240 11.81 11.15 -7.53
CA PHE A 240 11.38 12.15 -6.56
C PHE A 240 12.49 13.19 -6.33
N LYS A 241 12.10 14.46 -6.24
CA LYS A 241 13.00 15.55 -5.83
C LYS A 241 12.49 16.15 -4.54
N ASP A 242 13.31 16.04 -3.49
CA ASP A 242 12.96 16.59 -2.19
C ASP A 242 13.19 18.12 -2.15
N VAL A 243 12.68 18.77 -1.11
CA VAL A 243 12.69 20.23 -0.93
C VAL A 243 14.10 20.83 -0.91
N ASN A 244 15.11 20.06 -0.50
CA ASN A 244 16.53 20.46 -0.51
C ASN A 244 17.20 20.26 -1.89
N GLY A 245 16.46 19.76 -2.89
CA GLY A 245 16.96 19.46 -4.22
C GLY A 245 17.66 18.11 -4.36
N THR A 246 17.69 17.28 -3.30
CA THR A 246 18.19 15.90 -3.39
C THR A 246 17.29 15.07 -4.28
N LEU A 247 17.91 14.31 -5.18
CA LEU A 247 17.22 13.38 -6.07
C LEU A 247 17.13 12.01 -5.44
N TYR A 248 15.98 11.38 -5.65
CA TYR A 248 15.71 10.00 -5.28
C TYR A 248 15.05 9.30 -6.45
N VAL A 249 15.18 7.99 -6.49
CA VAL A 249 14.29 7.10 -7.25
C VAL A 249 13.63 6.14 -6.26
N VAL A 250 12.32 6.00 -6.36
CA VAL A 250 11.57 4.94 -5.68
C VAL A 250 11.32 3.82 -6.68
N TYR A 251 11.43 2.57 -6.27
CA TYR A 251 11.17 1.41 -7.13
C TYR A 251 10.71 0.22 -6.30
N LYS A 252 10.14 -0.79 -6.96
CA LYS A 252 9.78 -2.08 -6.34
C LYS A 252 10.87 -3.11 -6.59
N VAL A 253 11.19 -3.92 -5.59
CA VAL A 253 11.87 -5.21 -5.78
C VAL A 253 10.87 -6.21 -6.33
N ASP A 254 11.17 -6.77 -7.51
CA ASP A 254 10.27 -7.64 -8.29
C ASP A 254 10.27 -9.09 -7.75
N GLY A 255 10.04 -9.24 -6.44
CA GLY A 255 10.04 -10.53 -5.76
C GLY A 255 9.01 -11.51 -6.31
N ASN A 256 7.95 -11.00 -6.95
CA ASN A 256 6.95 -11.84 -7.62
C ASN A 256 7.50 -12.55 -8.87
N SER A 257 8.58 -12.06 -9.51
CA SER A 257 9.22 -12.78 -10.63
C SER A 257 9.82 -14.13 -10.22
N VAL A 258 10.20 -14.29 -8.94
CA VAL A 258 10.73 -15.53 -8.35
C VAL A 258 9.73 -16.18 -7.37
N GLY A 259 8.45 -15.83 -7.48
CA GLY A 259 7.39 -16.38 -6.65
C GLY A 259 7.05 -17.85 -6.97
N HIS A 260 6.00 -18.36 -6.30
CA HIS A 260 5.63 -19.77 -6.32
C HIS A 260 4.40 -20.07 -7.21
N GLY A 261 4.08 -19.18 -8.14
CA GLY A 261 2.93 -19.28 -9.05
C GLY A 261 1.64 -18.63 -8.54
N GLY A 262 0.58 -18.70 -9.35
CA GLY A 262 -0.70 -18.02 -9.09
C GLY A 262 -0.73 -16.59 -9.64
N ASP A 263 -1.59 -15.73 -9.08
CA ASP A 263 -1.72 -14.32 -9.49
C ASP A 263 -0.37 -13.62 -9.47
N CYS A 264 0.02 -13.03 -10.60
CA CYS A 264 1.32 -12.39 -10.84
C CYS A 264 2.51 -13.26 -10.35
N ASN A 265 2.43 -14.58 -10.54
CA ASN A 265 3.43 -15.56 -10.09
C ASN A 265 3.70 -15.58 -8.57
N ASN A 266 2.90 -14.90 -7.75
CA ASN A 266 3.15 -14.79 -6.31
C ASN A 266 1.88 -14.94 -5.46
N GLY A 267 0.83 -15.58 -6.00
CA GLY A 267 -0.42 -15.83 -5.30
C GLY A 267 -0.43 -17.13 -4.46
N LYS A 268 0.49 -18.06 -4.74
CA LYS A 268 0.66 -19.30 -3.98
C LYS A 268 1.68 -19.09 -2.85
N LYS A 269 1.36 -19.60 -1.66
CA LYS A 269 2.23 -19.49 -0.49
C LYS A 269 3.49 -20.37 -0.61
N PRO A 270 4.62 -19.97 0.00
CA PRO A 270 4.81 -18.70 0.72
C PRO A 270 4.84 -17.50 -0.25
N ILE A 271 4.22 -16.39 0.13
CA ILE A 271 4.25 -15.16 -0.69
C ILE A 271 5.65 -14.55 -0.54
N VAL A 272 6.31 -14.27 -1.66
CA VAL A 272 7.59 -13.56 -1.68
C VAL A 272 7.35 -12.07 -1.45
N SER A 273 8.20 -11.40 -0.67
CA SER A 273 8.07 -9.97 -0.39
C SER A 273 8.38 -9.14 -1.64
N THR A 274 7.62 -8.07 -1.86
CA THR A 274 7.85 -7.08 -2.94
C THR A 274 8.04 -5.69 -2.33
N PRO A 275 9.17 -5.43 -1.64
CA PRO A 275 9.40 -4.16 -0.97
C PRO A 275 9.54 -2.99 -1.97
N ILE A 276 9.03 -1.84 -1.56
CA ILE A 276 9.28 -0.54 -2.19
C ILE A 276 10.51 0.07 -1.54
N MET A 277 11.50 0.38 -2.38
CA MET A 277 12.82 0.87 -2.01
C MET A 277 12.98 2.31 -2.44
N LEU A 278 13.68 3.11 -1.63
CA LEU A 278 14.05 4.49 -1.90
C LEU A 278 15.58 4.59 -2.02
N GLN A 279 16.07 4.93 -3.21
CA GLN A 279 17.49 5.14 -3.47
C GLN A 279 17.79 6.62 -3.62
N GLN A 280 18.70 7.14 -2.81
CA GLN A 280 19.23 8.49 -3.00
C GLN A 280 20.19 8.52 -4.19
N LEU A 281 20.18 9.63 -4.94
CA LEU A 281 21.02 9.87 -6.10
C LEU A 281 21.83 11.16 -5.93
N ASN A 282 22.97 11.25 -6.63
CA ASN A 282 23.67 12.51 -6.83
C ASN A 282 22.87 13.47 -7.71
N ASP A 283 23.34 14.71 -7.83
CA ASP A 283 22.73 15.76 -8.68
C ASP A 283 22.66 15.38 -10.19
N ASP A 284 23.39 14.33 -10.61
CA ASP A 284 23.32 13.79 -11.97
C ASP A 284 22.05 12.97 -12.25
N GLY A 285 21.33 12.57 -11.20
CA GLY A 285 20.14 11.73 -11.28
C GLY A 285 20.40 10.29 -11.71
N VAL A 286 21.64 9.82 -11.71
CA VAL A 286 21.98 8.45 -12.18
C VAL A 286 22.99 7.73 -11.30
N THR A 287 23.72 8.44 -10.43
CA THR A 287 24.70 7.84 -9.53
C THR A 287 24.09 7.61 -8.13
N PRO A 288 23.93 6.35 -7.68
CA PRO A 288 23.46 6.04 -6.33
C PRO A 288 24.35 6.59 -5.22
N VAL A 289 23.72 7.03 -4.13
CA VAL A 289 24.39 7.45 -2.89
C VAL A 289 23.97 6.53 -1.75
N GLY A 290 24.90 5.70 -1.29
CA GLY A 290 24.66 4.72 -0.23
C GLY A 290 23.64 3.65 -0.62
N ASP A 291 23.25 2.85 0.37
CA ASP A 291 22.29 1.75 0.20
C ASP A 291 20.84 2.25 0.12
N PRO A 292 19.97 1.59 -0.66
CA PRO A 292 18.56 1.92 -0.71
C PRO A 292 17.86 1.58 0.61
N VAL A 293 16.83 2.34 0.96
CA VAL A 293 16.03 2.15 2.18
C VAL A 293 14.65 1.59 1.81
N GLN A 294 14.23 0.50 2.44
CA GLN A 294 12.86 0.01 2.31
C GLN A 294 11.88 0.96 3.01
N ILE A 295 10.85 1.42 2.30
CA ILE A 295 9.86 2.37 2.84
C ILE A 295 8.44 1.77 2.98
N LEU A 296 8.12 0.72 2.22
CA LEU A 296 6.86 -0.01 2.30
C LEU A 296 7.06 -1.44 1.77
N THR A 297 6.23 -2.40 2.16
CA THR A 297 6.19 -3.75 1.55
C THR A 297 4.75 -4.28 1.52
N ASN A 298 4.51 -5.34 0.74
CA ASN A 298 3.21 -5.98 0.67
C ASN A 298 2.83 -6.65 1.99
N GLU A 299 1.58 -6.41 2.41
CA GLU A 299 0.95 -7.09 3.54
C GLU A 299 -0.12 -8.06 3.06
N LYS A 300 -0.72 -8.82 3.98
CA LYS A 300 -1.79 -9.77 3.66
C LYS A 300 -2.94 -9.13 2.88
N VAL A 301 -3.25 -7.86 3.16
CA VAL A 301 -4.32 -7.09 2.49
C VAL A 301 -3.97 -6.75 1.04
N ASP A 302 -2.69 -6.67 0.68
CA ASP A 302 -2.23 -6.33 -0.67
C ASP A 302 -2.15 -7.57 -1.59
N GLY A 303 -2.30 -8.77 -1.02
CA GLY A 303 -2.24 -10.03 -1.74
C GLY A 303 -0.82 -10.34 -2.25
N PRO A 304 -0.65 -10.68 -3.55
CA PRO A 304 0.64 -11.16 -4.07
C PRO A 304 1.73 -10.08 -4.12
N LEU A 305 1.39 -8.79 -4.16
CA LEU A 305 2.38 -7.73 -4.37
C LEU A 305 1.85 -6.34 -4.03
N VAL A 306 2.80 -5.41 -3.87
CA VAL A 306 2.63 -3.96 -4.04
C VAL A 306 3.56 -3.49 -5.14
N GLU A 307 3.15 -2.52 -5.95
CA GLU A 307 3.91 -2.04 -7.11
C GLU A 307 3.59 -0.61 -7.54
N ALA A 308 4.18 -0.14 -8.64
CA ALA A 308 3.99 1.21 -9.16
C ALA A 308 4.07 2.33 -8.10
N PRO A 309 5.20 2.47 -7.39
CA PRO A 309 5.37 3.54 -6.42
C PRO A 309 5.46 4.91 -7.10
N ASP A 310 4.85 5.93 -6.49
CA ASP A 310 5.07 7.34 -6.84
C ASP A 310 5.03 8.19 -5.56
N ILE A 311 5.88 9.22 -5.46
CA ILE A 311 5.96 10.06 -4.26
C ILE A 311 5.73 11.52 -4.62
N ILE A 312 4.78 12.14 -3.90
CA ILE A 312 4.62 13.59 -3.85
C ILE A 312 4.81 14.11 -2.43
N ARG A 313 5.10 15.40 -2.31
CA ARG A 313 5.19 16.09 -1.03
C ARG A 313 4.35 17.35 -1.07
N THR A 314 3.45 17.50 -0.10
CA THR A 314 2.62 18.72 0.02
C THR A 314 3.44 19.88 0.58
N ASP A 315 2.93 21.10 0.41
CA ASP A 315 3.44 22.31 1.06
C ASP A 315 3.55 22.17 2.60
N ARG A 316 2.58 21.48 3.22
CA ARG A 316 2.57 21.12 4.65
C ARG A 316 3.66 20.14 5.10
N GLY A 317 4.48 19.63 4.17
CA GLY A 317 5.56 18.70 4.48
C GLY A 317 5.14 17.26 4.71
N ILE A 318 3.97 16.87 4.19
CA ILE A 318 3.50 15.48 4.21
C ILE A 318 3.90 14.81 2.90
N TYR A 319 4.53 13.65 3.00
CA TYR A 319 4.84 12.78 1.88
C TYR A 319 3.66 11.82 1.66
N TYR A 320 3.25 11.67 0.41
CA TYR A 320 2.29 10.66 -0.01
C TYR A 320 3.03 9.70 -0.94
N LEU A 321 2.97 8.41 -0.62
CA LEU A 321 3.42 7.31 -1.47
C LEU A 321 2.17 6.68 -2.10
N PHE A 322 1.97 6.91 -3.39
CA PHE A 322 1.04 6.12 -4.19
C PHE A 322 1.66 4.75 -4.49
N PHE A 323 0.82 3.73 -4.58
CA PHE A 323 1.22 2.39 -4.97
C PHE A 323 -0.01 1.60 -5.42
N SER A 324 0.20 0.55 -6.18
CA SER A 324 -0.84 -0.41 -6.53
C SER A 324 -0.70 -1.69 -5.69
N SER A 325 -1.79 -2.43 -5.52
CA SER A 325 -1.81 -3.71 -4.79
C SER A 325 -2.57 -4.76 -5.58
N HIS A 326 -2.28 -6.03 -5.32
CA HIS A 326 -2.73 -7.17 -6.13
C HIS A 326 -2.13 -7.19 -7.55
N CYS A 327 -2.44 -8.24 -8.30
CA CYS A 327 -1.97 -8.38 -9.68
C CYS A 327 -2.81 -7.51 -10.63
N TYR A 328 -2.19 -6.84 -11.60
CA TYR A 328 -2.88 -5.96 -12.55
C TYR A 328 -4.05 -6.63 -13.29
N THR A 329 -3.98 -7.94 -13.55
CA THR A 329 -5.04 -8.74 -14.20
C THR A 329 -6.23 -9.06 -13.27
N SER A 330 -6.10 -8.80 -11.98
CA SER A 330 -7.12 -9.06 -10.97
C SER A 330 -8.07 -7.88 -10.84
N SER A 331 -9.35 -8.15 -10.56
CA SER A 331 -10.33 -7.09 -10.22
C SER A 331 -10.01 -6.39 -8.90
N LYS A 332 -9.08 -6.94 -8.10
CA LYS A 332 -8.62 -6.33 -6.85
C LYS A 332 -7.49 -5.31 -7.05
N TYR A 333 -6.94 -5.18 -8.27
CA TYR A 333 -5.96 -4.15 -8.56
C TYR A 333 -6.57 -2.77 -8.33
N SER A 334 -5.83 -1.92 -7.61
CA SER A 334 -6.33 -0.63 -7.14
C SER A 334 -5.19 0.37 -6.96
N VAL A 335 -5.45 1.64 -7.25
CA VAL A 335 -4.60 2.76 -6.86
C VAL A 335 -4.80 3.01 -5.36
N LYS A 336 -3.75 2.79 -4.57
CA LYS A 336 -3.71 3.05 -3.13
C LYS A 336 -2.70 4.14 -2.83
N TYR A 337 -2.74 4.64 -1.60
CA TYR A 337 -1.73 5.56 -1.11
C TYR A 337 -1.50 5.36 0.38
N ALA A 338 -0.33 5.81 0.83
CA ALA A 338 0.05 5.92 2.22
C ALA A 338 0.71 7.28 2.46
N TRP A 339 0.72 7.78 3.70
CA TRP A 339 1.30 9.08 4.01
C TRP A 339 2.28 9.03 5.18
N SER A 340 3.23 9.96 5.21
CA SER A 340 4.20 10.11 6.31
C SER A 340 4.65 11.57 6.46
N THR A 341 5.11 11.93 7.65
CA THR A 341 5.83 13.19 7.90
C THR A 341 7.33 13.09 7.59
N SER A 342 7.81 11.91 7.18
CA SER A 342 9.20 11.62 6.84
C SER A 342 9.25 10.86 5.52
N LEU A 343 10.13 11.28 4.59
CA LEU A 343 10.31 10.62 3.30
C LEU A 343 10.63 9.12 3.44
N LYS A 344 11.42 8.76 4.46
CA LYS A 344 11.81 7.38 4.77
C LYS A 344 10.79 6.63 5.62
N GLY A 345 9.62 7.22 5.87
CA GLY A 345 8.56 6.63 6.66
C GLY A 345 8.77 6.74 8.18
N PRO A 346 8.00 5.96 8.98
CA PRO A 346 7.03 4.96 8.53
C PRO A 346 5.83 5.59 7.81
N TYR A 347 5.26 4.86 6.83
CA TYR A 347 4.07 5.27 6.09
C TYR A 347 2.80 4.66 6.69
N THR A 348 1.77 5.48 6.84
CA THR A 348 0.42 5.06 7.25
C THR A 348 -0.45 4.86 6.02
N ARG A 349 -0.89 3.62 5.76
CA ARG A 349 -1.77 3.30 4.61
C ARG A 349 -3.15 3.92 4.80
N ALA A 350 -3.71 4.48 3.74
CA ALA A 350 -5.11 4.86 3.73
C ALA A 350 -6.01 3.62 3.80
N GLU A 351 -7.13 3.73 4.51
CA GLU A 351 -8.10 2.62 4.66
C GLU A 351 -8.78 2.30 3.32
N ARG A 352 -9.15 3.35 2.58
CA ARG A 352 -9.79 3.25 1.26
C ARG A 352 -8.75 3.50 0.15
N PRO A 353 -8.69 2.64 -0.90
CA PRO A 353 -7.98 2.98 -2.13
C PRO A 353 -8.50 4.28 -2.75
N LEU A 354 -7.63 5.03 -3.43
CA LEU A 354 -8.05 6.22 -4.19
C LEU A 354 -8.91 5.83 -5.39
N PHE A 355 -8.56 4.75 -6.10
CA PHE A 355 -9.40 4.18 -7.15
C PHE A 355 -9.36 2.66 -7.08
N ARG A 356 -10.53 2.02 -7.13
CA ARG A 356 -10.68 0.55 -7.22
C ARG A 356 -11.67 0.17 -8.32
N THR A 357 -11.70 -1.10 -8.68
CA THR A 357 -12.74 -1.63 -9.58
C THR A 357 -14.14 -1.26 -9.08
N GLY A 358 -14.98 -0.77 -9.98
CA GLY A 358 -16.34 -0.31 -9.69
C GLY A 358 -16.46 1.20 -9.51
N ASP A 359 -15.43 1.87 -8.98
CA ASP A 359 -15.44 3.34 -8.88
C ASP A 359 -15.54 3.94 -10.27
N PHE A 360 -16.57 4.76 -10.51
CA PHE A 360 -16.84 5.36 -11.81
C PHE A 360 -16.89 4.38 -13.01
N GLY A 361 -17.07 3.08 -12.76
CA GLY A 361 -17.00 2.02 -13.79
C GLY A 361 -15.58 1.58 -14.19
N LEU A 362 -14.56 1.95 -13.42
CA LEU A 362 -13.18 1.51 -13.63
C LEU A 362 -13.04 -0.02 -13.43
N LYS A 363 -12.09 -0.62 -14.14
CA LYS A 363 -11.71 -2.02 -14.00
C LYS A 363 -10.21 -2.12 -13.79
N SER A 364 -9.81 -2.62 -12.62
CA SER A 364 -8.41 -2.80 -12.21
C SER A 364 -7.56 -1.54 -12.43
N PRO A 365 -7.92 -0.39 -11.83
CA PRO A 365 -7.10 0.81 -11.95
C PRO A 365 -5.78 0.67 -11.16
N GLY A 366 -4.67 1.17 -11.70
CA GLY A 366 -3.35 1.17 -11.03
C GLY A 366 -2.27 1.83 -11.89
N GLY A 367 -1.00 1.66 -11.52
CA GLY A 367 0.11 2.25 -12.27
C GLY A 367 0.05 3.79 -12.28
N ALA A 368 -0.14 4.42 -11.12
CA ALA A 368 -0.50 5.83 -11.05
C ALA A 368 0.69 6.75 -10.77
N THR A 369 0.76 7.88 -11.48
CA THR A 369 1.71 8.97 -11.23
C THR A 369 0.95 10.28 -11.03
N ALA A 370 1.26 10.97 -9.94
CA ALA A 370 0.64 12.24 -9.57
C ALA A 370 1.46 13.44 -10.07
N SER A 371 0.78 14.57 -10.28
CA SER A 371 1.46 15.84 -10.48
C SER A 371 2.14 16.29 -9.19
N ILE A 372 3.25 17.01 -9.30
CA ILE A 372 4.05 17.50 -8.16
C ILE A 372 3.21 18.32 -7.18
N ASP A 373 2.23 19.09 -7.67
CA ASP A 373 1.32 19.90 -6.85
C ASP A 373 0.20 19.09 -6.18
N GLY A 374 0.09 17.79 -6.47
CA GLY A 374 -0.92 16.88 -5.93
C GLY A 374 -2.34 17.16 -6.40
N SER A 375 -2.54 17.92 -7.48
CA SER A 375 -3.88 18.29 -7.98
C SER A 375 -4.38 17.37 -9.11
N LYS A 376 -3.48 16.67 -9.79
CA LYS A 376 -3.75 15.83 -10.95
C LYS A 376 -3.08 14.47 -10.81
N ILE A 377 -3.64 13.46 -11.46
CA ILE A 377 -3.10 12.10 -11.47
C ILE A 377 -3.44 11.42 -12.78
N VAL A 378 -2.48 10.66 -13.32
CA VAL A 378 -2.71 9.71 -14.42
C VAL A 378 -2.54 8.30 -13.88
N PHE A 379 -3.28 7.35 -14.44
CA PHE A 379 -3.19 5.93 -14.10
C PHE A 379 -3.74 5.10 -15.25
N HIS A 380 -3.45 3.80 -15.29
CA HIS A 380 -4.07 2.90 -16.26
C HIS A 380 -5.30 2.19 -15.67
N ALA A 381 -6.25 1.79 -16.52
CA ALA A 381 -7.29 0.82 -16.20
C ALA A 381 -7.70 0.04 -17.46
N PHE A 382 -8.32 -1.13 -17.30
CA PHE A 382 -8.76 -1.92 -18.45
C PHE A 382 -9.86 -1.20 -19.26
N CYS A 383 -9.70 -1.24 -20.58
CA CYS A 383 -10.63 -0.69 -21.56
C CYS A 383 -10.88 -1.71 -22.68
N GLY A 384 -11.51 -2.83 -22.31
CA GLY A 384 -11.54 -4.04 -23.14
C GLY A 384 -10.36 -4.95 -22.78
N ASP A 385 -9.62 -5.41 -23.79
CA ASP A 385 -8.43 -6.24 -23.62
C ASP A 385 -7.15 -5.43 -23.38
N TYR A 386 -7.24 -4.10 -23.47
CA TYR A 386 -6.14 -3.15 -23.36
C TYR A 386 -6.12 -2.42 -22.03
N ARG A 387 -4.98 -1.81 -21.68
CA ARG A 387 -4.83 -0.92 -20.51
C ARG A 387 -4.74 0.54 -21.00
N CYS A 388 -5.83 1.28 -20.88
CA CYS A 388 -5.86 2.69 -21.32
C CYS A 388 -5.39 3.63 -20.19
N MET A 389 -4.80 4.76 -20.55
CA MET A 389 -4.55 5.85 -19.61
C MET A 389 -5.84 6.61 -19.30
N PHE A 390 -6.04 6.87 -18.03
CA PHE A 390 -7.06 7.75 -17.47
C PHE A 390 -6.38 8.95 -16.81
N ALA A 391 -6.97 10.13 -16.97
CA ALA A 391 -6.59 11.35 -16.28
C ALA A 391 -7.68 11.71 -15.26
N ALA A 392 -7.28 12.14 -14.07
CA ALA A 392 -8.19 12.61 -13.04
C ALA A 392 -7.60 13.81 -12.29
N ALA A 393 -8.47 14.56 -11.62
CA ALA A 393 -8.07 15.48 -10.57
C ALA A 393 -8.31 14.85 -9.21
N MET A 394 -7.55 15.32 -8.23
CA MET A 394 -7.68 14.91 -6.86
C MET A 394 -7.51 16.09 -5.91
N ASN A 395 -8.05 15.96 -4.71
CA ASN A 395 -7.91 16.92 -3.64
C ASN A 395 -7.36 16.24 -2.39
N ILE A 396 -6.28 16.79 -1.84
CA ILE A 396 -5.66 16.32 -0.60
C ILE A 396 -6.23 17.13 0.56
N THR A 397 -7.03 16.49 1.39
CA THR A 397 -7.71 17.13 2.52
C THR A 397 -6.78 17.35 3.71
N ALA A 398 -7.25 18.12 4.70
CA ALA A 398 -6.51 18.38 5.92
C ALA A 398 -6.21 17.12 6.74
N ASN A 399 -7.10 16.12 6.72
CA ASN A 399 -7.00 14.84 7.43
C ASN A 399 -6.27 13.74 6.64
N TYR A 400 -5.37 14.12 5.74
CA TYR A 400 -4.53 13.21 4.95
C TYR A 400 -5.29 12.28 3.99
N THR A 401 -6.54 12.62 3.67
CA THR A 401 -7.36 11.87 2.72
C THR A 401 -7.20 12.44 1.33
N ILE A 402 -7.13 11.58 0.32
CA ILE A 402 -7.14 11.98 -1.08
C ILE A 402 -8.51 11.60 -1.65
N LEU A 403 -9.19 12.58 -2.23
CA LEU A 403 -10.51 12.41 -2.82
C LEU A 403 -10.49 12.76 -4.31
N PRO A 404 -11.26 12.06 -5.15
CA PRO A 404 -11.41 12.44 -6.55
C PRO A 404 -12.07 13.82 -6.65
N ALA A 405 -11.64 14.61 -7.64
CA ALA A 405 -12.10 15.97 -7.86
C ALA A 405 -12.39 16.21 -9.36
N ALA A 406 -13.08 17.30 -9.66
CA ALA A 406 -13.35 17.70 -11.04
C ALA A 406 -12.06 18.19 -11.72
N LEU A 407 -11.87 17.75 -12.97
CA LEU A 407 -10.67 18.03 -13.76
C LEU A 407 -10.51 19.50 -14.15
#